data_AF-A0A7W4PLB8-F1
#
_entry.id   AF-A0A7W4PLB8-F1
#
_cell.length_a   1.000
_cell.length_b   1.000
_cell.length_c   1.000
_cell.angle_alpha   90.00
_cell.angle_beta   90.00
_cell.angle_gamma   90.00
#
_symmetry.space_group_name_H-M   'P 1'
#
loop_
_entity.id
_entity.type
_entity.pdbx_description
1 polymer ?
#
loop_
_entity_poly.entity_id
_entity_poly.type
_entity_poly.pdbx_seq_one_letter_code
_entity_poly.pdbx_strand_id
1 'polypeptide(L)'
;MMGYPICRRWGDISRIAAACGDLTAQSVSEWKRVPRRHVETVAAMLGVPPGVLRPDLNLARLAAGEPGTLLEILLAWRIICTARTVLARATQACLDAEAERDRIACALQEAEARLARDRTAWRPELLDMHRENIQHLTSRLQAAQTQVARAYEAQVAQHRTMVRSRIPAAFLTDPGHPATADHGSSLELS
;
A
#
# COMPACT_ATOMS: atom_id res chain seq x y z
N MET A 1 -5.92 -6.60 -8.18
CA MET A 1 -4.96 -7.73 -8.15
C MET A 1 -5.05 -8.42 -9.50
N MET A 2 -4.05 -8.25 -10.37
CA MET A 2 -4.05 -8.77 -11.75
C MET A 2 -3.84 -10.30 -11.71
N GLY A 3 -4.89 -11.08 -11.96
CA GLY A 3 -4.74 -12.51 -12.23
C GLY A 3 -4.27 -12.69 -13.66
N TYR A 4 -3.07 -13.24 -13.87
CA TYR A 4 -2.69 -13.71 -15.20
C TYR A 4 -3.55 -14.95 -15.51
N PRO A 5 -4.21 -15.02 -16.68
CA PRO A 5 -4.91 -16.23 -17.07
C PRO A 5 -3.90 -17.39 -17.09
N ILE A 6 -4.17 -18.41 -16.26
CA ILE A 6 -3.33 -19.61 -16.11
C ILE A 6 -3.21 -20.34 -17.46
N CYS A 7 -4.23 -20.23 -18.30
CA CYS A 7 -4.28 -20.87 -19.61
C CYS A 7 -4.23 -19.80 -20.70
N ARG A 8 -3.32 -19.96 -21.67
CA ARG A 8 -3.21 -19.08 -22.84
C ARG A 8 -3.88 -19.67 -24.08
N ARG A 9 -4.18 -20.98 -24.09
CA ARG A 9 -4.82 -21.68 -25.21
C ARG A 9 -5.96 -22.58 -24.73
N TRP A 10 -7.00 -22.69 -25.56
CA TRP A 10 -8.04 -23.71 -25.40
C TRP A 10 -7.38 -25.10 -25.57
N GLY A 11 -7.53 -25.98 -24.58
CA GLY A 11 -6.91 -27.31 -24.54
C GLY A 11 -5.87 -27.51 -23.43
N ASP A 12 -5.34 -26.44 -22.84
CA ASP A 12 -4.40 -26.56 -21.72
C ASP A 12 -5.10 -27.15 -20.49
N ILE A 13 -6.32 -26.68 -20.17
CA ILE A 13 -7.07 -27.06 -18.96
C ILE A 13 -7.21 -28.58 -18.78
N SER A 14 -7.64 -29.30 -19.82
CA SER A 14 -7.81 -30.76 -19.74
C SER A 14 -6.47 -31.50 -19.58
N ARG A 15 -5.40 -30.99 -20.22
CA ARG A 15 -4.05 -31.55 -20.07
C ARG A 15 -3.49 -31.28 -18.67
N ILE A 16 -3.74 -30.08 -18.13
CA ILE A 16 -3.39 -29.72 -16.75
C ILE A 16 -4.08 -30.67 -15.78
N ALA A 17 -5.38 -30.89 -15.99
CA ALA A 17 -6.21 -31.68 -15.10
C ALA A 17 -5.72 -33.15 -15.04
N ALA A 18 -5.41 -33.73 -16.20
CA ALA A 18 -4.80 -35.06 -16.30
C ALA A 18 -3.41 -35.13 -15.66
N ALA A 19 -2.53 -34.15 -15.93
CA ALA A 19 -1.18 -34.11 -15.37
C ALA A 19 -1.15 -33.97 -13.84
N CYS A 20 -2.21 -33.40 -13.25
CA CYS A 20 -2.30 -33.14 -11.81
C CYS A 20 -2.97 -34.27 -11.00
N GLY A 21 -3.17 -35.45 -11.60
CA GLY A 21 -3.71 -36.65 -10.92
C GLY A 21 -5.23 -36.64 -10.85
N ASP A 22 -5.88 -36.75 -12.01
CA ASP A 22 -7.33 -36.90 -12.18
C ASP A 22 -8.19 -35.75 -11.62
N LEU A 23 -7.69 -34.52 -11.73
CA LEU A 23 -8.56 -33.36 -11.58
C LEU A 23 -9.52 -33.27 -12.76
N THR A 24 -10.67 -32.63 -12.54
CA THR A 24 -11.58 -32.29 -13.64
C THR A 24 -11.12 -30.99 -14.32
N ALA A 25 -11.41 -30.85 -15.62
CA ALA A 25 -11.17 -29.61 -16.33
C ALA A 25 -11.92 -28.42 -15.69
N GLN A 26 -13.10 -28.67 -15.14
CA GLN A 26 -13.85 -27.67 -14.39
C GLN A 26 -13.09 -27.19 -13.14
N SER A 27 -12.53 -28.10 -12.34
CA SER A 27 -11.75 -27.73 -11.16
C SER A 27 -10.55 -26.84 -11.50
N VAL A 28 -9.88 -27.12 -12.62
CA VAL A 28 -8.76 -26.28 -13.11
C VAL A 28 -9.27 -24.93 -13.64
N SER A 29 -10.42 -24.91 -14.32
CA SER A 29 -11.06 -23.67 -14.79
C SER A 29 -11.45 -22.72 -13.66
N GLU A 30 -11.80 -23.26 -12.49
CA GLU A 30 -12.17 -22.49 -11.30
C GLU A 30 -10.94 -21.89 -10.59
N TRP A 31 -9.72 -22.29 -10.95
CA TRP A 31 -8.52 -21.75 -10.35
C TRP A 31 -8.32 -20.28 -10.72
N LYS A 32 -8.57 -19.40 -9.76
CA LYS A 32 -8.06 -18.03 -9.80
C LYS A 32 -6.52 -18.00 -9.75
N ARG A 33 -5.91 -19.04 -9.19
CA ARG A 33 -4.47 -19.21 -9.03
C ARG A 33 -4.11 -20.70 -8.91
N VAL A 34 -2.99 -21.12 -9.49
CA VAL A 34 -2.51 -22.51 -9.40
C VAL A 34 -2.24 -22.90 -7.93
N PRO A 35 -2.84 -23.97 -7.40
CA PRO A 35 -2.58 -24.45 -6.04
C PRO A 35 -1.12 -24.83 -5.83
N ARG A 36 -0.58 -24.58 -4.62
CA ARG A 36 0.86 -24.74 -4.31
C ARG A 36 1.42 -26.11 -4.69
N ARG A 37 0.67 -27.17 -4.42
CA ARG A 37 1.06 -28.57 -4.71
C ARG A 37 1.15 -28.91 -6.21
N HIS A 38 0.52 -28.13 -7.07
CA HIS A 38 0.48 -28.38 -8.52
C HIS A 38 1.39 -27.43 -9.31
N VAL A 39 2.03 -26.45 -8.67
CA VAL A 39 2.80 -25.40 -9.37
C VAL A 39 3.92 -26.00 -10.21
N GLU A 40 4.73 -26.89 -9.64
CA GLU A 40 5.86 -27.52 -10.32
C GLU A 40 5.39 -28.35 -11.53
N THR A 41 4.36 -29.18 -11.34
CA THR A 41 3.76 -29.99 -12.41
C THR A 41 3.23 -29.13 -13.55
N VAL A 42 2.51 -28.06 -13.22
CA VAL A 42 1.94 -27.15 -14.22
C VAL A 42 3.02 -26.34 -14.93
N ALA A 43 4.02 -25.87 -14.19
CA ALA A 43 5.17 -25.14 -14.72
C ALA A 43 5.95 -25.99 -15.73
N ALA A 44 6.27 -27.23 -15.37
CA ALA A 44 6.96 -28.18 -16.24
C ALA A 44 6.18 -28.46 -17.53
N MET A 45 4.88 -28.71 -17.43
CA MET A 45 4.02 -28.97 -18.58
C MET A 45 3.91 -27.75 -19.52
N LEU A 46 3.85 -26.54 -18.97
CA LEU A 46 3.76 -25.29 -19.74
C LEU A 46 5.14 -24.79 -20.23
N GLY A 47 6.24 -25.42 -19.80
CA GLY A 47 7.59 -25.00 -20.14
C GLY A 47 7.96 -23.62 -19.58
N VAL A 48 7.39 -23.23 -18.44
CA VAL A 48 7.66 -21.95 -17.78
C VAL A 48 8.19 -22.17 -16.37
N PRO A 49 9.03 -21.26 -15.83
CA PRO A 49 9.46 -21.37 -14.43
C PRO A 49 8.29 -21.29 -13.43
N PRO A 50 8.34 -22.03 -12.30
CA PRO A 50 7.30 -22.01 -11.25
C PRO A 50 6.94 -20.61 -10.76
N GLY A 51 7.92 -19.72 -10.66
CA GLY A 51 7.70 -18.34 -10.22
C GLY A 51 6.91 -17.48 -11.19
N VAL A 52 6.73 -17.90 -12.45
CA VAL A 52 5.82 -17.24 -13.40
C VAL A 52 4.35 -17.51 -13.00
N LEU A 53 4.04 -18.75 -12.58
CA LEU A 53 2.69 -19.14 -12.17
C LEU A 53 2.35 -18.65 -10.75
N ARG A 54 3.33 -18.67 -9.85
CA ARG A 54 3.21 -18.24 -8.46
C ARG A 54 4.33 -17.27 -8.06
N PRO A 55 4.26 -16.01 -8.52
CA PRO A 55 5.24 -15.01 -8.14
C PRO A 55 5.33 -14.76 -6.63
N ASP A 56 4.25 -14.99 -5.88
CA ASP A 56 4.21 -14.89 -4.42
C ASP A 56 5.09 -15.94 -3.73
N LEU A 57 5.08 -17.18 -4.22
CA LEU A 57 5.91 -18.25 -3.68
C LEU A 57 7.37 -18.01 -4.05
N ASN A 58 7.62 -17.54 -5.27
CA ASN A 58 8.95 -17.20 -5.75
C ASN A 58 9.57 -16.05 -4.95
N LEU A 59 8.80 -15.00 -4.63
CA LEU A 59 9.28 -13.91 -3.79
C LEU A 59 9.75 -14.40 -2.41
N ALA A 60 9.02 -15.34 -1.80
CA ALA A 60 9.43 -15.92 -0.53
C ALA A 60 10.73 -16.74 -0.64
N ARG A 61 10.90 -17.51 -1.73
CA ARG A 61 12.13 -18.27 -2.02
C ARG A 61 13.33 -17.35 -2.25
N LEU A 62 13.16 -16.31 -3.08
CA LEU A 62 14.20 -15.32 -3.34
C LEU A 62 14.60 -14.57 -2.06
N ALA A 63 13.65 -14.24 -1.18
CA ALA A 63 13.95 -13.65 0.13
C ALA A 63 14.75 -14.59 1.04
N ALA A 64 14.56 -15.91 0.91
CA ALA A 64 15.36 -16.91 1.62
C ALA A 64 16.76 -17.12 1.00
N GLY A 65 17.11 -16.39 -0.06
CA GLY A 65 18.40 -16.51 -0.75
C GLY A 65 18.47 -17.67 -1.74
N GLU A 66 17.35 -18.31 -2.06
CA GLU A 66 17.34 -19.38 -3.06
C GLU A 66 17.59 -18.82 -4.47
N PRO A 67 18.37 -19.52 -5.30
CA PRO A 67 18.58 -19.11 -6.69
C PRO A 67 17.28 -19.22 -7.49
N GLY A 68 17.03 -18.22 -8.33
CA GLY A 68 15.93 -18.21 -9.29
C GLY A 68 16.44 -18.00 -10.71
N THR A 69 15.61 -18.29 -11.70
CA THR A 69 15.92 -17.93 -13.09
C THR A 69 15.92 -16.40 -13.26
N LEU A 70 16.63 -15.89 -14.27
CA LEU A 70 16.62 -14.45 -14.59
C LEU A 70 15.19 -13.92 -14.76
N LEU A 71 14.32 -14.68 -15.44
CA LEU A 71 12.93 -14.29 -15.64
C LEU A 71 12.16 -14.17 -14.32
N GLU A 72 12.35 -15.13 -13.41
CA GLU A 72 11.73 -15.11 -12.07
C GLU A 72 12.20 -13.92 -11.24
N ILE A 73 13.49 -13.59 -11.31
CA ILE A 73 14.08 -12.43 -10.63
C ILE A 73 13.48 -11.14 -11.19
N LEU A 74 13.39 -10.99 -12.52
CA LEU A 74 12.83 -9.80 -13.15
C LEU A 74 11.33 -9.61 -12.84
N LEU A 75 10.55 -10.70 -12.80
CA LEU A 75 9.14 -10.66 -12.42
C LEU A 75 8.97 -10.28 -10.94
N ALA A 76 9.78 -10.87 -10.06
CA ALA A 76 9.82 -10.52 -8.65
C ALA A 76 10.16 -9.03 -8.46
N TRP A 77 11.21 -8.56 -9.14
CA TRP A 77 11.62 -7.15 -9.11
C TRP A 77 10.49 -6.21 -9.54
N ARG A 78 9.81 -6.51 -10.65
CA ARG A 78 8.66 -5.71 -11.11
C ARG A 78 7.56 -5.61 -10.06
N ILE A 79 7.24 -6.72 -9.38
CA ILE A 79 6.23 -6.75 -8.32
C ILE A 79 6.68 -5.87 -7.14
N ILE A 80 7.94 -6.01 -6.73
CA ILE A 80 8.55 -5.23 -5.64
C ILE A 80 8.52 -3.73 -5.98
N CYS A 81 8.99 -3.32 -7.16
CA CYS A 81 8.97 -1.92 -7.59
C CYS A 81 7.54 -1.34 -7.60
N THR A 82 6.57 -2.12 -8.08
CA THR A 82 5.16 -1.69 -8.09
C THR A 82 4.65 -1.50 -6.66
N ALA A 83 4.93 -2.45 -5.76
CA ALA A 83 4.54 -2.37 -4.36
C ALA A 83 5.19 -1.16 -3.65
N ARG A 84 6.50 -0.95 -3.84
CA ARG A 84 7.22 0.21 -3.32
C ARG A 84 6.63 1.52 -3.82
N THR A 85 6.30 1.61 -5.12
CA THR A 85 5.68 2.81 -5.69
C THR A 85 4.30 3.09 -5.07
N VAL A 86 3.49 2.06 -4.87
CA VAL A 86 2.17 2.20 -4.23
C VAL A 86 2.30 2.66 -2.78
N LEU A 87 3.22 2.07 -2.01
CA LEU A 87 3.48 2.48 -0.63
C LEU A 87 4.03 3.89 -0.55
N ALA A 88 5.00 4.24 -1.40
CA ALA A 88 5.58 5.58 -1.45
C ALA A 88 4.53 6.65 -1.75
N ARG A 89 3.60 6.40 -2.69
CA ARG A 89 2.48 7.31 -2.97
C ARG A 89 1.54 7.47 -1.79
N ALA A 90 1.25 6.39 -1.07
CA ALA A 90 0.40 6.46 0.11
C ALA A 90 1.08 7.24 1.25
N THR A 91 2.37 7.00 1.48
CA THR A 91 3.17 7.76 2.45
C THR A 91 3.24 9.25 2.08
N GLN A 92 3.50 9.57 0.81
CA GLN A 92 3.54 10.96 0.35
C GLN A 92 2.20 11.66 0.56
N ALA A 93 1.08 10.99 0.30
CA ALA A 93 -0.24 11.55 0.56
C ALA A 93 -0.48 11.88 2.04
N CYS A 94 0.05 11.08 2.98
CA CYS A 94 0.03 11.41 4.41
C CYS A 94 0.85 12.67 4.70
N LEU A 95 2.10 12.72 4.21
CA LEU A 95 2.98 13.87 4.41
C LEU A 95 2.39 15.17 3.85
N ASP A 96 1.78 15.10 2.66
CA ASP A 96 1.14 16.25 2.02
C ASP A 96 -0.08 16.73 2.84
N ALA A 97 -0.87 15.80 3.38
CA ALA A 97 -2.02 16.13 4.22
C ALA A 97 -1.59 16.75 5.57
N GLU A 98 -0.53 16.23 6.17
CA GLU A 98 0.05 16.79 7.40
C GLU A 98 0.62 18.20 7.16
N ALA A 99 1.38 18.38 6.08
CA ALA A 99 1.92 19.68 5.72
C ALA A 99 0.81 20.72 5.49
N GLU A 100 -0.30 20.35 4.83
CA GLU A 100 -1.43 21.25 4.64
C GLU A 100 -2.14 21.57 5.96
N ARG A 101 -2.36 20.58 6.84
CA ARG A 101 -2.89 20.80 8.19
C ARG A 101 -2.04 21.82 8.94
N ASP A 102 -0.73 21.67 8.91
CA ASP A 102 0.21 22.52 9.64
C ASP A 102 0.24 23.95 9.08
N ARG A 103 0.15 24.12 7.75
CA ARG A 103 -0.01 25.44 7.12
C ARG A 103 -1.28 26.15 7.58
N ILE A 104 -2.41 25.42 7.63
CA ILE A 104 -3.69 25.99 8.07
C ILE A 104 -3.63 26.35 9.57
N ALA A 105 -3.03 25.49 10.40
CA ALA A 105 -2.86 25.75 11.83
C ALA A 105 -2.00 27.01 12.07
N CYS A 106 -0.91 27.18 11.32
CA CYS A 106 -0.09 28.39 11.37
C CYS A 106 -0.89 29.64 10.94
N ALA A 107 -1.64 29.56 9.84
CA ALA A 107 -2.49 30.66 9.37
C ALA A 107 -3.58 31.05 10.38
N LEU A 108 -4.16 30.06 11.09
CA LEU A 108 -5.12 30.29 12.16
C LEU A 108 -4.48 31.04 13.33
N GLN A 109 -3.31 30.59 13.79
CA GLN A 109 -2.55 31.25 14.85
C GLN A 109 -2.21 32.70 14.50
N GLU A 110 -1.80 32.97 13.25
CA GLU A 110 -1.58 34.34 12.79
C GLU A 110 -2.85 35.18 12.75
N ALA A 111 -3.99 34.59 12.37
CA ALA A 111 -5.27 35.28 12.32
C ALA A 111 -5.75 35.66 13.74
N GLU A 112 -5.59 34.77 14.71
CA GLU A 112 -5.85 35.04 16.12
C GLU A 112 -4.94 36.14 16.66
N ALA A 113 -3.65 36.11 16.31
CA ALA A 113 -2.71 37.17 16.68
C ALA A 113 -3.08 38.53 16.05
N ARG A 114 -3.57 38.56 14.80
CA ARG A 114 -4.12 39.76 14.15
C ARG A 114 -5.32 40.29 14.92
N LEU A 115 -6.31 39.45 15.20
CA LEU A 115 -7.49 39.82 15.99
C LEU A 115 -7.10 40.40 17.35
N ALA A 116 -6.13 39.79 18.05
CA ALA A 116 -5.67 40.28 19.35
C ALA A 116 -5.06 41.69 19.26
N ARG A 117 -4.23 41.95 18.24
CA ARG A 117 -3.64 43.29 17.99
C ARG A 117 -4.70 44.33 17.61
N ASP A 118 -5.63 43.99 16.75
CA ASP A 118 -6.65 44.95 16.30
C ASP A 118 -7.72 45.21 17.37
N ARG A 119 -7.93 44.25 18.27
CA ARG A 119 -8.75 44.43 19.47
C ARG A 119 -8.13 45.42 20.45
N THR A 120 -6.80 45.41 20.63
CA THR A 120 -6.13 46.43 21.47
C THR A 120 -6.10 47.79 20.81
N ALA A 121 -6.08 47.86 19.47
CA ALA A 121 -6.17 49.10 18.71
C ALA A 121 -7.59 49.67 18.53
N TRP A 122 -8.63 48.98 19.04
CA TRP A 122 -10.04 49.37 18.98
C TRP A 122 -10.54 49.68 17.55
N ARG A 123 -10.33 48.76 16.60
CA ARG A 123 -10.81 48.86 15.21
C ARG A 123 -12.02 47.96 14.97
N PRO A 124 -13.26 48.38 15.30
CA PRO A 124 -14.43 47.49 15.35
C PRO A 124 -14.77 46.84 13.99
N GLU A 125 -14.61 47.57 12.88
CA GLU A 125 -14.86 47.07 11.52
C GLU A 125 -13.98 45.86 11.15
N LEU A 126 -12.74 45.81 11.65
CA LEU A 126 -11.81 44.72 11.38
C LEU A 126 -12.10 43.49 12.26
N LEU A 127 -12.74 43.66 13.42
CA LEU A 127 -12.96 42.56 14.36
C LEU A 127 -13.92 41.51 13.79
N ASP A 128 -14.98 41.92 13.11
CA ASP A 128 -15.95 40.99 12.52
C ASP A 128 -15.35 40.23 11.34
N MET A 129 -14.63 40.93 10.46
CA MET A 129 -13.85 40.28 9.39
C MET A 129 -12.83 39.27 9.94
N HIS A 130 -12.13 39.60 11.03
CA HIS A 130 -11.19 38.67 11.65
C HIS A 130 -11.87 37.45 12.28
N ARG A 131 -13.05 37.62 12.89
CA ARG A 131 -13.85 36.50 13.43
C ARG A 131 -14.30 35.57 12.32
N GLU A 132 -14.80 36.10 11.22
CA GLU A 132 -15.19 35.30 10.04
C GLU A 132 -14.00 34.52 9.47
N ASN A 133 -12.84 35.16 9.34
CA ASN A 133 -11.62 34.49 8.86
C ASN A 133 -11.17 33.37 9.81
N ILE A 134 -11.17 33.62 11.13
CA ILE A 134 -10.84 32.61 12.14
C ILE A 134 -11.82 31.44 12.07
N GLN A 135 -13.12 31.70 11.94
CA GLN A 135 -14.14 30.66 11.78
C GLN A 135 -13.90 29.83 10.52
N HIS A 136 -13.63 30.49 9.38
CA HIS A 136 -13.29 29.81 8.13
C HIS A 136 -12.05 28.91 8.26
N LEU A 137 -10.96 29.43 8.85
CA LEU A 137 -9.72 28.68 9.06
C LEU A 137 -9.91 27.52 10.05
N THR A 138 -10.75 27.69 11.07
CA THR A 138 -11.11 26.62 12.01
C THR A 138 -11.83 25.49 11.30
N SER A 139 -12.83 25.80 10.45
CA SER A 139 -13.52 24.78 9.65
C SER A 139 -12.57 24.07 8.68
N ARG A 140 -11.64 24.81 8.04
CA ARG A 140 -10.60 24.23 7.18
C ARG A 140 -9.66 23.31 7.94
N LEU A 141 -9.27 23.67 9.17
CA LEU A 141 -8.39 22.85 10.00
C LEU A 141 -9.06 21.52 10.35
N GLN A 142 -10.34 21.54 10.71
CA GLN A 142 -11.12 20.32 10.96
C GLN A 142 -11.20 19.41 9.73
N ALA A 143 -11.41 20.00 8.54
CA ALA A 143 -11.41 19.26 7.28
C ALA A 143 -10.03 18.64 6.99
N ALA A 144 -8.94 19.39 7.21
CA ALA A 144 -7.57 18.90 7.02
C ALA A 144 -7.23 17.77 8.01
N GLN A 145 -7.64 17.87 9.28
CA GLN A 145 -7.49 16.79 10.26
C GLN A 145 -8.20 15.50 9.81
N THR A 146 -9.41 15.63 9.26
CA THR A 146 -10.16 14.50 8.69
C THR A 146 -9.42 13.90 7.48
N GLN A 147 -8.82 14.73 6.64
CA GLN A 147 -8.04 14.28 5.50
C GLN A 147 -6.77 13.53 5.92
N VAL A 148 -6.05 14.00 6.94
CA VAL A 148 -4.89 13.30 7.53
C VAL A 148 -5.31 11.93 8.03
N ALA A 149 -6.40 11.84 8.79
CA ALA A 149 -6.91 10.56 9.29
C ALA A 149 -7.22 9.57 8.15
N ARG A 150 -7.90 10.04 7.09
CA ARG A 150 -8.18 9.23 5.90
C ARG A 150 -6.93 8.79 5.16
N ALA A 151 -5.94 9.67 5.03
CA ALA A 151 -4.66 9.34 4.37
C ALA A 151 -3.93 8.24 5.15
N TYR A 152 -3.87 8.37 6.47
CA TYR A 152 -3.26 7.37 7.34
C TYR A 152 -3.98 6.02 7.28
N GLU A 153 -5.32 6.00 7.33
CA GLU A 153 -6.11 4.78 7.15
C GLU A 153 -5.84 4.13 5.79
N ALA A 154 -5.76 4.92 4.71
CA ALA A 154 -5.43 4.43 3.39
C ALA A 154 -4.01 3.84 3.32
N GLN A 155 -3.01 4.50 3.92
CA GLN A 155 -1.65 3.99 4.01
C GLN A 155 -1.58 2.67 4.77
N VAL A 156 -2.24 2.57 5.93
CA VAL A 156 -2.33 1.33 6.71
C VAL A 156 -3.04 0.23 5.92
N ALA A 157 -4.11 0.56 5.19
CA ALA A 157 -4.81 -0.40 4.33
C ALA A 157 -3.92 -0.90 3.18
N GLN A 158 -3.10 -0.03 2.57
CA GLN A 158 -2.12 -0.43 1.56
C GLN A 158 -1.05 -1.34 2.16
N HIS A 159 -0.52 -1.00 3.34
CA HIS A 159 0.47 -1.83 4.04
C HIS A 159 -0.10 -3.22 4.35
N ARG A 160 -1.33 -3.30 4.90
CA ARG A 160 -2.04 -4.56 5.14
C ARG A 160 -2.25 -5.36 3.85
N THR A 161 -2.55 -4.69 2.74
CA THR A 161 -2.72 -5.33 1.43
C THR A 161 -1.41 -5.93 0.92
N MET A 162 -0.28 -5.24 1.11
CA MET A 162 1.04 -5.77 0.73
C MET A 162 1.44 -6.98 1.56
N VAL A 163 1.22 -6.94 2.88
CA VAL A 163 1.43 -8.09 3.78
C VAL A 163 0.57 -9.28 3.36
N ARG A 164 -0.72 -9.07 3.08
CA ARG A 164 -1.62 -10.13 2.57
C ARG A 164 -1.20 -10.69 1.22
N SER A 165 -0.54 -9.88 0.39
CA SER A 165 -0.01 -10.29 -0.91
C SER A 165 1.25 -11.15 -0.80
N ARG A 166 1.73 -11.43 0.43
CA ARG A 166 2.92 -12.22 0.73
C ARG A 166 4.20 -11.66 0.11
N ILE A 167 4.27 -10.34 -0.07
CA ILE A 167 5.53 -9.69 -0.42
C ILE A 167 6.34 -9.59 0.88
N PRO A 168 7.55 -10.18 0.95
CA PRO A 168 8.39 -10.09 2.14
C PRO A 168 8.67 -8.64 2.53
N ALA A 169 8.55 -8.32 3.83
CA ALA A 169 8.74 -6.97 4.35
C ALA A 169 10.14 -6.40 4.02
N ALA A 170 11.16 -7.26 3.99
CA ALA A 170 12.53 -6.88 3.62
C ALA A 170 12.64 -6.24 2.22
N PHE A 171 11.72 -6.53 1.30
CA PHE A 171 11.70 -5.89 -0.02
C PHE A 171 10.92 -4.58 -0.07
N LEU A 172 10.13 -4.29 0.97
CA LEU A 172 9.28 -3.10 1.06
C LEU A 172 9.98 -1.98 1.84
N THR A 173 10.89 -2.32 2.76
CA THR A 173 11.75 -1.38 3.46
C THR A 173 12.86 -0.86 2.55
N ASP A 174 13.08 0.45 2.55
CA ASP A 174 14.21 1.03 1.82
C ASP A 174 15.52 0.66 2.54
N PRO A 175 16.51 0.04 1.87
CA PRO A 175 17.80 -0.27 2.52
C PRO A 175 18.56 0.97 3.03
N GLY A 176 18.14 2.19 2.65
CA GLY A 176 18.71 3.46 3.11
C GLY A 176 17.90 4.21 4.17
N HIS A 177 16.74 3.71 4.59
CA HIS A 177 15.99 4.32 5.70
C HIS A 177 16.25 3.47 6.95
N PRO A 178 16.95 4.00 7.97
CA PRO A 178 17.10 3.27 9.22
C PRO A 178 15.69 2.94 9.69
N ALA A 179 15.42 1.65 9.89
CA ALA A 179 14.19 1.21 10.51
C ALA A 179 13.97 2.09 11.74
N THR A 180 12.92 2.90 11.71
CA THR A 180 12.46 3.62 12.89
C THR A 180 12.16 2.54 13.91
N ALA A 181 13.13 2.35 14.81
CA ALA A 181 13.00 1.56 16.00
C ALA A 181 11.74 2.02 16.74
N ASP A 182 10.99 1.04 17.25
CA ASP A 182 10.16 1.14 18.43
C ASP A 182 9.59 2.53 18.75
N HIS A 183 8.37 2.78 18.27
CA HIS A 183 7.44 3.58 19.06
C HIS A 183 6.44 2.62 19.68
N GLY A 184 6.73 2.30 20.93
CA GLY A 184 5.94 1.43 21.79
C GLY A 184 4.48 1.84 21.81
N SER A 185 3.63 0.85 21.61
CA SER A 185 2.32 0.81 22.23
C SER A 185 2.29 -0.43 23.11
N SER A 186 2.85 -0.27 24.31
CA SER A 186 2.36 -0.99 25.48
C SER A 186 0.91 -0.58 25.69
N LEU A 187 0.01 -1.30 25.05
CA LEU A 187 -1.35 -1.48 25.55
C LEU A 187 -1.25 -2.62 26.57
N GLU A 188 -0.97 -2.26 27.81
CA GLU A 188 -1.19 -3.14 28.95
C GLU A 188 -2.68 -3.49 28.99
N LEU A 189 -2.95 -4.78 28.84
CA LEU A 189 -4.18 -5.39 29.30
C LEU A 189 -4.05 -5.56 30.81
N SER A 190 -4.82 -4.78 31.57
CA SER A 190 -5.29 -5.11 32.91
C SER A 190 -6.82 -5.10 32.89
#